data_AF-A0A1A6A824-F1
#
_entry.id   AF-A0A1A6A824-F1
#
_cell.length_a   1.000
_cell.length_b   1.000
_cell.length_c   1.000
_cell.angle_alpha   90.00
_cell.angle_beta   90.00
_cell.angle_gamma   90.00
#
_symmetry.space_group_name_H-M   'P 1'
#
loop_
_entity.id
_entity.type
_entity.pdbx_description
1 polymer ?
#
loop_
_entity_poly.entity_id
_entity_poly.type
_entity_poly.pdbx_seq_one_letter_code
_entity_poly.pdbx_strand_id
1 'polypeptide(L)'
;MLSILFSLVLFETFVTAYDFYGCFSYPNALDGQVGEWLGIFGASCPDTCTAQGKKYSYEYDKWRGRPGIDQYCYCTDTPPDFQYIEDGWENCEPGYTDFGDVTVSAHLTPFTFNYCTTSPNTLELSTPVQTVFECFDHCGSHTYARLYFNGGEPQGNCFCYDDNSLWATRPRTTCNLGDWYIYQRDVQPSSLVKRQKARLESERKHRLCPEGLTACGLSSVNDDYECIDILSDPESCGGCITHRHGVHEELRDGTQGGTDCTALAGVLATGVVCSVGQCEILACEEGHVLKDQICVPLDGHQAR
;
A
#
# COMPACT_ATOMS: atom_id res chain seq x y z
N MET A 1 -26.55 9.12 46.98
CA MET A 1 -26.41 9.06 45.50
C MET A 1 -25.07 9.68 45.14
N LEU A 2 -24.06 8.87 44.86
CA LEU A 2 -22.72 9.31 44.47
C LEU A 2 -22.39 8.57 43.17
N SER A 3 -22.52 9.25 42.03
CA SER A 3 -22.24 8.67 40.71
C SER A 3 -20.74 8.78 40.42
N ILE A 4 -20.07 7.63 40.32
CA ILE A 4 -18.67 7.53 39.92
C ILE A 4 -18.63 7.42 38.39
N LEU A 5 -18.13 8.47 37.74
CA LEU A 5 -17.82 8.49 36.30
C LEU A 5 -16.47 7.78 36.07
N PHE A 6 -16.51 6.57 35.52
CA PHE A 6 -15.34 5.85 35.02
C PHE A 6 -14.96 6.44 33.65
N SER A 7 -13.92 7.28 33.61
CA SER A 7 -13.29 7.70 32.35
C SER A 7 -12.47 6.54 31.79
N LEU A 8 -12.96 5.92 30.73
CA LEU A 8 -12.22 4.99 29.89
C LEU A 8 -11.16 5.76 29.10
N VAL A 9 -9.92 5.74 29.58
CA VAL A 9 -8.76 6.19 28.82
C VAL A 9 -8.42 5.08 27.83
N LEU A 10 -8.82 5.26 26.56
CA LEU A 10 -8.34 4.47 25.44
C LEU A 10 -6.86 4.79 25.24
N PHE A 11 -5.97 3.90 25.67
CA PHE A 11 -4.56 3.93 25.27
C PHE A 11 -4.49 3.47 23.82
N GLU A 12 -4.33 4.41 22.88
CA GLU A 12 -3.89 4.08 21.53
C GLU A 12 -2.46 3.55 21.63
N THR A 13 -2.28 2.25 21.39
CA THR A 13 -0.95 1.65 21.22
C THR A 13 -0.43 2.09 19.85
N PHE A 14 0.34 3.17 19.82
CA PHE A 14 1.14 3.50 18.66
C PHE A 14 2.26 2.47 18.56
N VAL A 15 2.26 1.67 17.49
CA VAL A 15 3.45 0.91 17.10
C VAL A 15 4.42 1.96 16.57
N THR A 16 5.45 2.28 17.36
CA THR A 16 6.51 3.20 16.96
C THR A 16 7.50 2.41 16.10
N ALA A 17 7.47 2.64 14.80
CA ALA A 17 8.60 2.26 13.95
C ALA A 17 9.78 3.17 14.33
N TYR A 18 10.93 2.58 14.65
CA TYR A 18 12.17 3.30 14.86
C TYR A 18 13.02 3.24 13.59
N ASP A 19 13.62 4.37 13.24
CA ASP A 19 14.25 4.51 11.94
C ASP A 19 15.76 4.39 12.09
N PHE A 20 16.28 3.27 11.59
CA PHE A 20 17.72 3.08 11.45
C PHE A 20 18.29 4.25 10.64
N TYR A 21 19.26 4.91 11.23
CA TYR A 21 19.88 6.08 10.64
C TYR A 21 21.23 5.75 10.02
N GLY A 22 22.03 4.96 10.72
CA GLY A 22 23.36 4.57 10.29
C GLY A 22 24.23 4.07 11.43
N CYS A 23 25.44 3.68 11.06
CA CYS A 23 26.51 3.31 11.98
C CYS A 23 27.50 4.43 12.10
N PHE A 24 27.95 4.71 13.32
CA PHE A 24 28.87 5.82 13.59
C PHE A 24 30.02 5.38 14.49
N SER A 25 31.22 5.89 14.23
CA SER A 25 32.42 5.47 14.95
C SER A 25 32.36 5.79 16.44
N TYR A 26 32.67 4.79 17.27
CA TYR A 26 32.92 4.98 18.70
C TYR A 26 34.38 5.44 18.93
N PRO A 27 34.67 6.36 19.87
CA PRO A 27 33.74 7.07 20.76
C PRO A 27 33.19 8.37 20.17
N ASN A 28 33.57 8.74 18.95
CA ASN A 28 33.32 10.07 18.38
C ASN A 28 31.82 10.41 18.31
N ALA A 29 30.98 9.42 17.99
CA ALA A 29 29.53 9.58 17.97
C ALA A 29 28.93 10.02 19.32
N LEU A 30 29.61 9.71 20.43
CA LEU A 30 29.19 10.01 21.79
C LEU A 30 29.86 11.26 22.38
N ASP A 31 30.92 11.77 21.75
CA ASP A 31 31.64 12.93 22.29
C ASP A 31 30.76 14.20 22.23
N GLY A 32 30.76 14.96 23.32
CA GLY A 32 29.93 16.16 23.47
C GLY A 32 28.40 15.92 23.53
N GLN A 33 27.93 14.67 23.48
CA GLN A 33 26.50 14.36 23.58
C GLN A 33 25.96 14.64 24.98
N VAL A 34 24.72 15.11 25.06
CA VAL A 34 24.00 15.38 26.32
C VAL A 34 22.74 14.53 26.38
N GLY A 35 22.67 13.61 27.33
CA GLY A 35 21.66 12.56 27.33
C GLY A 35 21.73 11.67 28.56
N GLU A 36 20.84 10.67 28.58
CA GLU A 36 20.72 9.72 29.69
C GLU A 36 21.32 8.37 29.29
N TRP A 37 22.27 7.90 30.10
CA TRP A 37 22.85 6.58 29.94
C TRP A 37 22.05 5.55 30.74
N LEU A 38 21.52 4.55 30.04
CA LEU A 38 20.61 3.55 30.63
C LEU A 38 21.31 2.25 31.04
N GLY A 39 22.60 2.12 30.74
CA GLY A 39 23.40 0.96 31.10
C GLY A 39 23.18 -0.26 30.22
N ILE A 40 23.48 -1.44 30.79
CA ILE A 40 23.33 -2.73 30.11
C ILE A 40 21.84 -3.09 30.08
N PHE A 41 21.22 -3.02 28.91
CA PHE A 41 19.77 -3.11 28.77
C PHE A 41 19.30 -4.48 28.24
N GLY A 42 18.11 -4.92 28.67
CA GLY A 42 17.44 -6.12 28.17
C GLY A 42 16.17 -5.84 27.37
N ALA A 43 15.79 -4.57 27.22
CA ALA A 43 14.68 -4.10 26.41
C ALA A 43 15.20 -3.28 25.21
N SER A 44 14.36 -3.02 24.21
CA SER A 44 14.70 -2.22 23.04
C SER A 44 15.14 -0.81 23.46
N CYS A 45 16.39 -0.43 23.13
CA CYS A 45 16.90 0.92 23.36
C CYS A 45 16.04 1.99 22.66
N PRO A 46 15.66 1.82 21.37
CA PRO A 46 14.69 2.66 20.69
C PRO A 46 13.38 2.92 21.45
N ASP A 47 12.73 1.85 21.95
CA ASP A 47 11.43 1.96 22.63
C ASP A 47 11.56 2.76 23.92
N THR A 48 12.68 2.56 24.64
CA THR A 48 12.94 3.25 25.90
C THR A 48 13.20 4.74 25.67
N CYS A 49 14.04 5.09 24.70
CA CYS A 49 14.29 6.48 24.35
C CYS A 49 13.03 7.19 23.84
N THR A 50 12.20 6.49 23.06
CA THR A 50 10.91 7.00 22.59
C THR A 50 9.94 7.24 23.75
N ALA A 51 9.85 6.33 24.72
CA ALA A 51 9.02 6.49 25.92
C ALA A 51 9.47 7.67 26.80
N GLN A 52 10.75 8.02 26.75
CA GLN A 52 11.31 9.23 27.39
C GLN A 52 11.13 10.51 26.56
N GLY A 53 10.57 10.41 25.34
CA GLY A 53 10.39 11.54 24.43
C GLY A 53 11.70 12.04 23.82
N LYS A 54 12.73 11.20 23.73
CA LYS A 54 14.02 11.53 23.09
C LYS A 54 13.98 11.28 21.59
N LYS A 55 14.61 12.17 20.83
CA LYS A 55 14.66 12.08 19.36
C LYS A 55 15.57 10.99 18.83
N TYR A 56 16.59 10.60 19.59
CA TYR A 56 17.58 9.64 19.15
C TYR A 56 17.88 8.60 20.23
N SER A 57 18.23 7.41 19.76
CA SER A 57 18.86 6.36 20.56
C SER A 57 20.20 5.97 19.95
N TYR A 58 21.23 5.90 20.79
CA TYR A 58 22.54 5.37 20.48
C TYR A 58 22.70 4.00 21.16
N GLU A 59 22.86 2.96 20.34
CA GLU A 59 23.08 1.59 20.80
C GLU A 59 24.45 1.10 20.34
N TYR A 60 25.24 0.54 21.24
CA TYR A 60 26.58 0.03 20.91
C TYR A 60 26.92 -1.15 21.81
N ASP A 61 27.69 -2.09 21.27
CA ASP A 61 27.96 -3.37 21.92
C ASP A 61 29.43 -3.54 22.27
N LYS A 62 29.69 -4.32 23.34
CA LYS A 62 31.03 -4.79 23.68
C LYS A 62 31.02 -6.29 23.95
N TRP A 63 31.92 -7.02 23.30
CA TRP A 63 32.10 -8.45 23.56
C TRP A 63 32.72 -8.67 24.95
N ARG A 64 32.13 -9.60 25.72
CA ARG A 64 32.48 -9.79 27.15
C ARG A 64 33.77 -10.56 27.41
N GLY A 65 34.50 -11.02 26.40
CA GLY A 65 35.56 -12.01 26.63
C GLY A 65 35.06 -13.46 26.76
N ARG A 66 33.73 -13.66 26.74
CA ARG A 66 33.02 -14.93 27.02
C ARG A 66 31.67 -14.92 26.30
N PRO A 67 30.88 -16.01 26.29
CA PRO A 67 29.57 -16.01 25.66
C PRO A 67 28.69 -14.84 26.13
N GLY A 68 28.27 -14.00 25.19
CA GLY A 68 27.43 -12.82 25.40
C GLY A 68 28.10 -11.49 25.05
N ILE A 69 27.27 -10.48 24.82
CA ILE A 69 27.64 -9.08 24.58
C ILE A 69 27.04 -8.21 25.69
N ASP A 70 27.73 -7.14 26.05
CA ASP A 70 27.16 -6.03 26.81
C ASP A 70 26.64 -5.01 25.80
N GLN A 71 25.33 -4.80 25.80
CA GLN A 71 24.67 -3.81 24.95
C GLN A 71 24.41 -2.55 25.77
N TYR A 72 24.85 -1.41 25.26
CA TYR A 72 24.74 -0.11 25.92
C TYR A 72 23.73 0.76 25.18
N CYS A 73 22.93 1.50 25.94
CA CYS A 73 21.91 2.40 25.40
C CYS A 73 22.09 3.82 25.95
N TYR A 74 21.97 4.80 25.06
CA TYR A 74 22.03 6.22 25.40
C TYR A 74 20.95 7.01 24.64
N CYS A 75 20.13 7.76 25.37
CA CYS A 75 19.02 8.53 24.81
C CYS A 75 19.35 10.02 24.79
N THR A 76 19.15 10.69 23.66
CA THR A 76 19.52 12.10 23.46
C THR A 76 18.62 12.80 22.45
N ASP A 77 18.63 14.13 22.48
CA ASP A 77 18.00 14.99 21.47
C ASP A 77 19.01 15.61 20.50
N THR A 78 20.30 15.41 20.76
CA THR A 78 21.41 15.91 19.95
C THR A 78 21.72 14.92 18.82
N PRO A 79 21.76 15.37 17.56
CA PRO A 79 22.06 14.51 16.42
C PRO A 79 23.51 13.99 16.45
N PRO A 80 23.80 12.87 15.77
CA PRO A 80 25.18 12.48 15.51
C PRO A 80 25.76 13.37 14.40
N ASP A 81 27.08 13.54 14.41
CA ASP A 81 27.79 14.22 13.32
C ASP A 81 28.11 13.24 12.19
N PHE A 82 27.70 13.58 10.96
CA PHE A 82 27.83 12.69 9.81
C PHE A 82 29.27 12.43 9.41
N GLN A 83 30.22 13.26 9.84
CA GLN A 83 31.63 13.01 9.56
C GLN A 83 32.11 11.67 10.15
N TYR A 84 31.40 11.16 11.17
CA TYR A 84 31.71 9.91 11.86
C TYR A 84 30.87 8.72 11.39
N ILE A 85 30.08 8.87 10.32
CA ILE A 85 29.32 7.74 9.78
C ILE A 85 30.26 6.71 9.14
N GLU A 86 30.00 5.43 9.40
CA GLU A 86 30.77 4.27 8.98
C GLU A 86 29.91 3.32 8.13
N ASP A 87 30.57 2.39 7.44
CA ASP A 87 29.90 1.27 6.76
C ASP A 87 29.20 0.37 7.80
N GLY A 88 27.96 -0.06 7.57
CA GLY A 88 27.34 -1.01 8.50
C GLY A 88 25.94 -1.48 8.14
N TRP A 89 25.65 -2.76 8.44
CA TRP A 89 24.38 -3.43 8.12
C TRP A 89 23.47 -3.51 9.35
N GLU A 90 22.39 -2.71 9.42
CA GLU A 90 21.24 -2.76 10.38
C GLU A 90 21.60 -2.75 11.88
N ASN A 91 22.65 -3.46 12.28
CA ASN A 91 23.41 -3.38 13.51
C ASN A 91 24.89 -3.15 13.16
N CYS A 92 25.52 -2.19 13.81
CA CYS A 92 26.92 -1.88 13.57
C CYS A 92 27.85 -2.98 14.08
N GLU A 93 29.14 -2.95 13.69
CA GLU A 93 30.07 -4.01 14.07
C GLU A 93 30.18 -4.10 15.61
N PRO A 94 29.84 -5.25 16.22
CA PRO A 94 30.00 -5.40 17.66
C PRO A 94 31.48 -5.47 17.96
N GLY A 95 31.96 -4.61 18.86
CA GLY A 95 33.39 -4.55 19.16
C GLY A 95 33.85 -5.79 19.89
N TYR A 96 34.80 -6.53 19.29
CA TYR A 96 35.33 -7.77 19.86
C TYR A 96 36.37 -7.52 20.95
N THR A 97 37.24 -6.53 20.75
CA THR A 97 38.31 -6.17 21.71
C THR A 97 38.00 -4.90 22.47
N ASP A 98 37.22 -4.01 21.89
CA ASP A 98 36.72 -2.79 22.53
C ASP A 98 35.23 -2.59 22.25
N PHE A 99 34.68 -1.42 22.53
CA PHE A 99 33.34 -1.06 22.07
C PHE A 99 33.26 -1.05 20.54
N GLY A 100 32.13 -1.53 20.04
CA GLY A 100 31.79 -1.47 18.63
C GLY A 100 31.30 -0.10 18.20
N ASP A 101 30.98 -0.01 16.93
CA ASP A 101 30.35 1.17 16.36
C ASP A 101 28.95 1.39 16.94
N VAL A 102 28.50 2.64 16.86
CA VAL A 102 27.26 3.11 17.44
C VAL A 102 26.15 3.06 16.40
N THR A 103 25.17 2.20 16.64
CA THR A 103 23.90 2.17 15.91
C THR A 103 23.06 3.35 16.35
N VAL A 104 22.72 4.23 15.41
CA VAL A 104 21.85 5.37 15.67
C VAL A 104 20.46 5.09 15.10
N SER A 105 19.43 5.32 15.91
CA SER A 105 18.05 5.37 15.42
C SER A 105 17.42 6.73 15.72
N ALA A 106 16.61 7.22 14.79
CA ALA A 106 15.80 8.42 14.95
C ALA A 106 14.35 8.04 15.26
N HIS A 107 13.74 8.80 16.18
CA HIS A 107 12.38 8.59 16.68
C HIS A 107 11.51 9.80 16.37
N LEU A 108 10.19 9.64 16.48
CA LEU A 108 9.21 10.72 16.31
C LEU A 108 9.21 11.34 14.90
N THR A 109 9.51 10.53 13.88
CA THR A 109 9.56 10.95 12.48
C THR A 109 8.32 10.46 11.72
N PRO A 110 7.83 11.19 10.70
CA PRO A 110 6.77 10.70 9.82
C PRO A 110 7.31 9.79 8.71
N PHE A 111 8.61 9.52 8.70
CA PHE A 111 9.27 8.65 7.76
C PHE A 111 9.62 7.33 8.43
N THR A 112 9.87 6.30 7.63
CA THR A 112 10.34 5.02 8.09
C THR A 112 11.49 4.52 7.24
N PHE A 113 12.57 4.09 7.88
CA PHE A 113 13.68 3.49 7.14
C PHE A 113 13.23 2.23 6.41
N ASN A 114 13.54 2.13 5.11
CA ASN A 114 13.10 1.01 4.28
C ASN A 114 14.25 0.05 3.96
N TYR A 115 15.31 0.56 3.32
CA TYR A 115 16.55 -0.17 3.02
C TYR A 115 17.60 0.76 2.40
N CYS A 116 18.82 0.25 2.27
CA CYS A 116 19.87 0.88 1.46
C CYS A 116 20.02 0.22 0.09
N THR A 117 20.47 1.01 -0.89
CA THR A 117 20.67 0.56 -2.28
C THR A 117 21.86 1.28 -2.91
N THR A 118 22.49 0.66 -3.90
CA THR A 118 23.64 1.26 -4.60
C THR A 118 23.30 2.58 -5.29
N SER A 119 24.14 3.59 -5.05
CA SER A 119 24.09 4.88 -5.74
C SER A 119 24.74 4.78 -7.13
N PRO A 120 24.17 5.37 -8.19
CA PRO A 120 24.83 5.55 -9.49
C PRO A 120 25.90 6.67 -9.48
N ASN A 121 26.27 7.21 -8.31
CA ASN A 121 27.25 8.31 -8.13
C ASN A 121 26.89 9.65 -8.78
N THR A 122 25.67 9.84 -9.24
CA THR A 122 25.18 11.13 -9.72
C THR A 122 24.56 11.90 -8.57
N LEU A 123 25.34 12.81 -7.97
CA LEU A 123 24.82 13.90 -7.15
C LEU A 123 24.11 14.89 -8.08
N GLU A 124 22.87 14.57 -8.45
CA GLU A 124 21.94 15.55 -9.02
C GLU A 124 21.61 16.64 -7.99
N LEU A 125 20.73 17.58 -8.35
CA LEU A 125 20.28 18.67 -7.48
C LEU A 125 19.87 18.13 -6.10
N SER A 126 20.72 18.36 -5.10
CA SER A 126 20.58 17.85 -3.74
C SER A 126 20.56 19.00 -2.75
N THR A 127 19.90 18.78 -1.62
CA THR A 127 19.87 19.76 -0.53
C THR A 127 20.83 19.29 0.55
N PRO A 128 21.90 20.04 0.87
CA PRO A 128 22.78 19.69 1.99
C PRO A 128 22.01 19.80 3.31
N VAL A 129 22.18 18.84 4.19
CA VAL A 129 21.52 18.76 5.51
C VAL A 129 22.52 18.33 6.57
N GLN A 130 22.35 18.81 7.80
CA GLN A 130 23.17 18.43 8.96
C GLN A 130 22.50 17.36 9.82
N THR A 131 21.18 17.16 9.66
CA THR A 131 20.43 16.14 10.39
C THR A 131 19.41 15.44 9.49
N VAL A 132 19.02 14.23 9.87
CA VAL A 132 17.94 13.51 9.18
C VAL A 132 16.60 14.23 9.29
N PHE A 133 16.33 14.90 10.42
CA PHE A 133 15.09 15.68 10.58
C PHE A 133 15.03 16.86 9.61
N GLU A 134 16.14 17.54 9.34
CA GLU A 134 16.17 18.57 8.30
C GLU A 134 15.79 18.01 6.93
N CYS A 135 16.24 16.80 6.59
CA CYS A 135 15.84 16.13 5.36
C CYS A 135 14.36 15.76 5.35
N PHE A 136 13.84 15.24 6.46
CA PHE A 136 12.44 14.85 6.59
C PHE A 136 11.49 16.05 6.53
N ASP A 137 11.85 17.15 7.17
CA ASP A 137 11.12 18.42 7.09
C ASP A 137 11.14 18.96 5.66
N HIS A 138 12.30 18.91 5.00
CA HIS A 138 12.44 19.31 3.59
C HIS A 138 11.57 18.46 2.65
N CYS A 139 11.57 17.15 2.87
CA CYS A 139 10.75 16.21 2.11
C CYS A 139 9.31 16.10 2.61
N GLY A 140 8.86 17.03 3.47
CA GLY A 140 7.55 17.10 4.15
C GLY A 140 6.31 16.98 3.26
N SER A 141 6.43 17.09 1.94
CA SER A 141 5.34 16.89 0.95
C SER A 141 5.45 15.62 0.11
N HIS A 142 6.55 14.88 0.21
CA HIS A 142 6.89 13.75 -0.66
C HIS A 142 6.68 12.39 0.01
N THR A 143 6.51 11.35 -0.82
CA THR A 143 6.36 9.96 -0.35
C THR A 143 7.67 9.39 0.18
N TYR A 144 8.80 9.77 -0.40
CA TYR A 144 10.12 9.25 -0.04
C TYR A 144 11.09 10.38 0.24
N ALA A 145 11.97 10.13 1.21
CA ALA A 145 13.18 10.89 1.45
C ALA A 145 14.37 9.95 1.23
N ARG A 146 15.42 10.47 0.60
CA ARG A 146 16.67 9.75 0.39
C ARG A 146 17.80 10.55 0.99
N LEU A 147 18.64 9.87 1.76
CA LEU A 147 19.90 10.41 2.25
C LEU A 147 21.08 9.75 1.55
N TYR A 148 22.11 10.54 1.34
CA TYR A 148 23.41 10.11 0.84
C TYR A 148 24.48 10.75 1.71
N PHE A 149 25.37 9.93 2.24
CA PHE A 149 26.49 10.35 3.07
C PHE A 149 27.79 10.12 2.33
N ASN A 150 28.70 11.10 2.45
CA ASN A 150 30.07 10.97 2.03
C ASN A 150 30.92 10.93 3.30
N GLY A 151 31.62 9.82 3.55
CA GLY A 151 32.38 9.63 4.79
C GLY A 151 33.36 10.78 5.04
N GLY A 152 33.45 11.24 6.29
CA GLY A 152 34.30 12.36 6.70
C GLY A 152 33.72 13.76 6.43
N GLU A 153 32.54 13.88 5.82
CA GLU A 153 31.85 15.17 5.65
C GLU A 153 30.83 15.40 6.78
N PRO A 154 30.76 16.61 7.37
CA PRO A 154 29.82 16.91 8.46
C PRO A 154 28.37 17.10 7.97
N GLN A 155 28.12 16.92 6.66
CA GLN A 155 26.83 17.15 6.02
C GLN A 155 26.50 16.01 5.05
N GLY A 156 25.20 15.74 4.95
CA GLY A 156 24.62 14.74 4.06
C GLY A 156 23.88 15.42 2.93
N ASN A 157 23.48 14.65 1.94
CA ASN A 157 22.71 15.14 0.80
C ASN A 157 21.31 14.53 0.84
N CYS A 158 20.31 15.39 0.95
CA CYS A 158 18.90 15.02 0.98
C CYS A 158 18.26 15.15 -0.41
N PHE A 159 17.36 14.21 -0.72
CA PHE A 159 16.57 14.20 -1.94
C PHE A 159 15.15 13.73 -1.64
N CYS A 160 14.17 14.29 -2.34
CA CYS A 160 12.77 13.99 -2.14
C CYS A 160 12.14 13.43 -3.41
N TYR A 161 11.29 12.43 -3.27
CA TYR A 161 10.66 11.73 -4.41
C TYR A 161 9.22 11.32 -4.09
N ASP A 162 8.35 11.33 -5.10
CA ASP A 162 6.96 10.87 -4.96
C ASP A 162 6.78 9.38 -5.26
N ASP A 163 7.71 8.79 -6.02
CA ASP A 163 7.75 7.38 -6.37
C ASP A 163 9.15 6.77 -6.15
N ASN A 164 9.26 5.45 -6.33
CA ASN A 164 10.50 4.68 -6.11
C ASN A 164 11.14 4.17 -7.42
N SER A 165 10.73 4.66 -8.58
CA SER A 165 11.14 4.13 -9.89
C SER A 165 12.66 4.08 -10.10
N LEU A 166 13.41 5.02 -9.51
CA LEU A 166 14.87 5.11 -9.60
C LEU A 166 15.62 3.98 -8.90
N TRP A 167 15.01 3.33 -7.90
CA TRP A 167 15.64 2.30 -7.09
C TRP A 167 14.80 1.03 -6.88
N ALA A 168 13.57 0.97 -7.42
CA ALA A 168 12.69 -0.19 -7.31
C ALA A 168 13.32 -1.49 -7.84
N THR A 169 14.19 -1.39 -8.85
CA THR A 169 14.87 -2.52 -9.48
C THR A 169 16.32 -2.71 -9.01
N ARG A 170 16.80 -1.86 -8.10
CA ARG A 170 18.19 -1.90 -7.64
C ARG A 170 18.38 -2.92 -6.53
N PRO A 171 19.57 -3.54 -6.44
CA PRO A 171 19.87 -4.45 -5.35
C PRO A 171 19.95 -3.71 -4.03
N ARG A 172 19.41 -4.33 -2.98
CA ARG A 172 19.62 -3.88 -1.61
C ARG A 172 21.08 -4.06 -1.22
N THR A 173 21.57 -3.16 -0.40
CA THR A 173 22.95 -3.16 0.11
C THR A 173 22.97 -3.12 1.63
N THR A 174 24.18 -3.20 2.18
CA THR A 174 24.48 -3.17 3.62
C THR A 174 24.74 -1.76 4.12
N CYS A 175 24.07 -0.75 3.53
CA CYS A 175 24.20 0.66 3.90
C CYS A 175 25.65 1.16 3.98
N ASN A 176 26.46 0.85 2.97
CA ASN A 176 27.83 1.35 2.94
C ASN A 176 27.85 2.87 2.66
N LEU A 177 28.95 3.52 2.99
CA LEU A 177 29.26 4.87 2.58
C LEU A 177 29.09 5.01 1.06
N GLY A 178 28.35 6.04 0.66
CA GLY A 178 27.97 6.25 -0.73
C GLY A 178 26.73 5.49 -1.20
N ASP A 179 26.13 4.61 -0.40
CA ASP A 179 24.81 4.06 -0.71
C ASP A 179 23.70 5.09 -0.49
N TRP A 180 22.55 4.82 -1.09
CA TRP A 180 21.32 5.58 -0.85
C TRP A 180 20.57 4.98 0.33
N TYR A 181 20.30 5.79 1.34
CA TYR A 181 19.47 5.46 2.48
C TYR A 181 18.04 5.88 2.17
N ILE A 182 17.15 4.90 1.97
CA ILE A 182 15.77 5.16 1.53
C ILE A 182 14.84 5.16 2.74
N TYR A 183 14.13 6.27 2.89
CA TYR A 183 13.07 6.45 3.87
C TYR A 183 11.75 6.65 3.14
N GLN A 184 10.71 6.00 3.64
CA GLN A 184 9.36 6.12 3.11
C GLN A 184 8.48 6.79 4.15
N ARG A 185 7.69 7.77 3.74
CA ARG A 185 6.70 8.38 4.61
C ARG A 185 5.68 7.32 5.05
N ASP A 186 5.57 7.15 6.35
CA ASP A 186 4.43 6.54 6.97
C ASP A 186 3.27 7.53 6.90
N VAL A 187 2.57 7.51 5.76
CA VAL A 187 1.22 8.06 5.69
C VAL A 187 0.37 7.13 6.53
N GLN A 188 0.40 7.32 7.85
CA GLN A 188 -0.63 6.84 8.75
C GLN A 188 -1.95 7.39 8.18
N PRO A 189 -2.76 6.56 7.49
CA PRO A 189 -4.01 7.04 6.97
C PRO A 189 -4.86 7.35 8.20
N SER A 190 -5.39 8.57 8.26
CA SER A 190 -6.32 8.93 9.33
C SER A 190 -7.39 7.84 9.46
N SER A 191 -7.91 7.63 10.67
CA SER A 191 -8.93 6.61 10.91
C SER A 191 -10.16 6.76 9.99
N LEU A 192 -10.37 7.96 9.42
CA LEU A 192 -11.33 8.26 8.36
C LEU A 192 -10.95 7.64 7.01
N VAL A 193 -9.71 7.79 6.55
CA VAL A 193 -9.22 7.18 5.29
C VAL A 193 -9.22 5.65 5.39
N LYS A 194 -8.82 5.09 6.55
CA LYS A 194 -8.95 3.64 6.79
C LYS A 194 -10.41 3.18 6.73
N ARG A 195 -11.33 3.92 7.35
CA ARG A 195 -12.78 3.63 7.28
C ARG A 195 -13.33 3.75 5.87
N GLN A 196 -12.89 4.75 5.11
CA GLN A 196 -13.33 4.97 3.74
C GLN A 196 -12.80 3.88 2.79
N LYS A 197 -11.53 3.47 2.95
CA LYS A 197 -10.96 2.35 2.20
C LYS A 197 -11.62 1.03 2.56
N ALA A 198 -11.83 0.74 3.85
CA ALA A 198 -12.57 -0.44 4.29
C ALA A 198 -14.02 -0.43 3.80
N ARG A 199 -14.66 0.74 3.75
CA ARG A 199 -16.00 0.92 3.17
C ARG A 199 -16.00 0.64 1.66
N LEU A 200 -15.04 1.18 0.91
CA LEU A 200 -14.90 0.92 -0.52
C LEU A 200 -14.56 -0.55 -0.82
N GLU A 201 -13.71 -1.18 -0.02
CA GLU A 201 -13.37 -2.60 -0.14
C GLU A 201 -14.55 -3.49 0.26
N SER A 202 -15.31 -3.11 1.29
CA SER A 202 -16.60 -3.72 1.62
C SER A 202 -17.56 -3.57 0.44
N GLU A 203 -17.76 -2.37 -0.09
CA GLU A 203 -18.63 -2.12 -1.25
C GLU A 203 -18.18 -2.91 -2.50
N ARG A 204 -16.87 -3.15 -2.69
CA ARG A 204 -16.36 -4.07 -3.74
C ARG A 204 -16.62 -5.54 -3.44
N LYS A 205 -16.49 -5.98 -2.17
CA LYS A 205 -16.81 -7.36 -1.74
C LYS A 205 -18.30 -7.66 -1.79
N HIS A 206 -19.17 -6.64 -1.74
CA HIS A 206 -20.61 -6.77 -1.87
C HIS A 206 -21.10 -6.70 -3.33
N ARG A 207 -20.19 -6.57 -4.32
CA ARG A 207 -20.55 -6.75 -5.73
C ARG A 207 -20.50 -8.24 -6.07
N LEU A 208 -21.66 -8.81 -6.38
CA LEU A 208 -21.80 -10.22 -6.78
C LEU A 208 -21.04 -10.54 -8.08
N CYS A 209 -20.89 -9.54 -8.96
CA CYS A 209 -20.22 -9.66 -10.25
C CYS A 209 -19.13 -8.59 -10.44
N PRO A 210 -18.11 -8.87 -11.29
CA PRO A 210 -17.16 -7.88 -11.77
C PRO A 210 -17.84 -6.65 -12.39
N GLU A 211 -17.08 -5.56 -12.51
CA GLU A 211 -17.57 -4.34 -13.15
C GLU A 211 -17.96 -4.60 -14.62
N GLY A 212 -19.12 -4.09 -15.03
CA GLY A 212 -19.69 -4.33 -16.36
C GLY A 212 -20.60 -5.56 -16.46
N LEU A 213 -20.65 -6.44 -15.46
CA LEU A 213 -21.49 -7.63 -15.47
C LEU A 213 -22.66 -7.52 -14.47
N THR A 214 -23.77 -8.17 -14.80
CA THR A 214 -25.00 -8.22 -13.99
C THR A 214 -25.22 -9.63 -13.46
N ALA A 215 -25.49 -9.76 -12.16
CA ALA A 215 -25.84 -11.04 -11.54
C ALA A 215 -27.28 -11.42 -11.90
N CYS A 216 -27.46 -12.39 -12.79
CA CYS A 216 -28.74 -12.94 -13.21
C CYS A 216 -28.99 -14.28 -12.52
N GLY A 217 -30.16 -14.47 -11.92
CA GLY A 217 -30.47 -15.67 -11.15
C GLY A 217 -30.79 -16.87 -12.03
N LEU A 218 -30.31 -18.06 -11.66
CA LEU A 218 -30.65 -19.30 -12.36
C LEU A 218 -32.03 -19.82 -11.92
N SER A 219 -32.81 -20.35 -12.86
CA SER A 219 -34.23 -20.67 -12.68
C SER A 219 -34.53 -21.85 -11.72
N SER A 220 -33.52 -22.49 -11.14
CA SER A 220 -33.66 -23.78 -10.45
C SER A 220 -33.23 -23.82 -8.97
N VAL A 221 -32.54 -22.81 -8.43
CA VAL A 221 -32.08 -22.80 -7.03
C VAL A 221 -32.04 -21.37 -6.47
N ASN A 222 -32.51 -21.16 -5.23
CA ASN A 222 -32.74 -19.85 -4.63
C ASN A 222 -31.50 -18.99 -4.33
N ASP A 223 -30.28 -19.44 -4.63
CA ASP A 223 -29.05 -18.66 -4.39
C ASP A 223 -28.02 -18.73 -5.52
N ASP A 224 -28.36 -19.35 -6.66
CA ASP A 224 -27.44 -19.47 -7.78
C ASP A 224 -27.62 -18.32 -8.77
N TYR A 225 -26.50 -17.72 -9.19
CA TYR A 225 -26.47 -16.65 -10.15
C TYR A 225 -25.31 -16.80 -11.13
N GLU A 226 -25.47 -16.19 -12.29
CA GLU A 226 -24.42 -16.03 -13.29
C GLU A 226 -24.21 -14.55 -13.60
N CYS A 227 -22.96 -14.20 -13.90
CA CYS A 227 -22.58 -12.83 -14.23
C CYS A 227 -22.61 -12.64 -15.74
N ILE A 228 -23.62 -11.94 -16.24
CA ILE A 228 -23.85 -11.75 -17.67
C ILE A 228 -23.64 -10.28 -18.06
N ASP A 229 -23.05 -10.05 -19.24
CA ASP A 229 -23.08 -8.73 -19.87
C ASP A 229 -24.39 -8.56 -20.65
N ILE A 230 -25.40 -8.01 -19.98
CA ILE A 230 -26.73 -7.78 -20.56
C ILE A 230 -26.75 -6.79 -21.74
N LEU A 231 -25.63 -6.13 -22.04
CA LEU A 231 -25.53 -5.22 -23.19
C LEU A 231 -25.10 -5.92 -24.47
N SER A 232 -24.53 -7.13 -24.37
CA SER A 232 -23.96 -7.87 -25.50
C SER A 232 -24.38 -9.34 -25.57
N ASP A 233 -24.95 -9.88 -24.50
CA ASP A 233 -25.44 -11.25 -24.45
C ASP A 233 -26.81 -11.39 -25.14
N PRO A 234 -26.93 -12.24 -26.19
CA PRO A 234 -28.18 -12.42 -26.93
C PRO A 234 -29.23 -13.22 -26.16
N GLU A 235 -28.87 -14.01 -25.16
CA GLU A 235 -29.81 -14.79 -24.36
C GLU A 235 -30.39 -13.94 -23.21
N SER A 236 -29.64 -12.95 -22.71
CA SER A 236 -30.10 -12.02 -21.65
C SER A 236 -29.96 -10.55 -22.08
N CYS A 237 -30.49 -10.21 -23.25
CA CYS A 237 -30.31 -8.89 -23.82
C CYS A 237 -31.18 -7.84 -23.13
N GLY A 238 -30.57 -6.73 -22.69
CA GLY A 238 -31.24 -5.62 -22.02
C GLY A 238 -31.59 -5.87 -20.54
N GLY A 239 -31.40 -7.09 -20.04
CA GLY A 239 -31.68 -7.45 -18.65
C GLY A 239 -31.58 -8.96 -18.39
N CYS A 240 -31.82 -9.39 -17.16
CA CYS A 240 -31.91 -10.82 -16.84
C CYS A 240 -33.26 -11.39 -17.28
N ILE A 241 -33.28 -12.56 -17.93
CA ILE A 241 -34.54 -13.24 -18.33
C ILE A 241 -35.43 -13.55 -17.12
N THR A 242 -34.82 -14.00 -16.02
CA THR A 242 -35.51 -14.48 -14.82
C THR A 242 -35.69 -13.36 -13.79
N HIS A 243 -34.60 -12.95 -13.15
CA HIS A 243 -34.52 -11.92 -12.13
C HIS A 243 -33.05 -11.54 -11.90
N ARG A 244 -32.84 -10.37 -11.31
CA ARG A 244 -31.51 -9.92 -10.85
C ARG A 244 -31.25 -10.48 -9.45
N HIS A 245 -30.14 -11.18 -9.27
CA HIS A 245 -29.80 -11.78 -7.98
C HIS A 245 -29.35 -10.72 -6.96
N GLY A 246 -29.74 -10.88 -5.69
CA GLY A 246 -29.33 -10.01 -4.57
C GLY A 246 -30.03 -8.64 -4.47
N VAL A 247 -31.02 -8.35 -5.30
CA VAL A 247 -31.84 -7.14 -5.18
C VAL A 247 -33.18 -7.49 -4.54
N HIS A 248 -33.39 -7.09 -3.28
CA HIS A 248 -34.69 -7.16 -2.57
C HIS A 248 -35.68 -6.08 -3.05
N GLU A 249 -35.68 -5.78 -4.34
CA GLU A 249 -36.80 -5.08 -4.97
C GLU A 249 -37.41 -6.06 -5.93
N GLU A 250 -38.58 -6.59 -5.56
CA GLU A 250 -39.53 -7.15 -6.52
C GLU A 250 -39.54 -6.21 -7.72
N LEU A 251 -39.32 -6.76 -8.93
CA LEU A 251 -39.41 -6.03 -10.19
C LEU A 251 -40.68 -5.17 -10.13
N ARG A 252 -40.53 -3.87 -9.84
CA ARG A 252 -41.64 -2.95 -9.76
C ARG A 252 -42.19 -2.92 -11.17
N ASP A 253 -43.45 -3.31 -11.28
CA ASP A 253 -44.30 -3.33 -12.47
C ASP A 253 -43.93 -2.18 -13.42
N GLY A 254 -43.11 -2.47 -14.43
CA GLY A 254 -42.62 -1.46 -15.39
C GLY A 254 -41.17 -1.59 -15.91
N THR A 255 -40.24 -2.26 -15.21
CA THR A 255 -38.93 -2.59 -15.81
C THR A 255 -39.04 -3.87 -16.65
N GLN A 256 -39.02 -3.72 -17.98
CA GLN A 256 -38.95 -4.86 -18.91
C GLN A 256 -37.76 -5.76 -18.52
N GLY A 257 -38.03 -7.05 -18.32
CA GLY A 257 -36.98 -8.04 -18.11
C GLY A 257 -36.10 -8.21 -19.35
N GLY A 258 -35.01 -8.97 -19.21
CA GLY A 258 -34.19 -9.36 -20.34
C GLY A 258 -34.97 -10.06 -21.44
N THR A 259 -34.52 -9.91 -22.68
CA THR A 259 -35.06 -10.63 -23.83
C THR A 259 -34.04 -11.63 -24.34
N ASP A 260 -34.45 -12.88 -24.49
CA ASP A 260 -33.71 -13.87 -25.26
C ASP A 260 -33.98 -13.63 -26.75
N CYS A 261 -33.03 -12.95 -27.39
CA CYS A 261 -33.08 -12.62 -28.80
C CYS A 261 -33.03 -13.87 -29.69
N THR A 262 -32.45 -14.97 -29.19
CA THR A 262 -32.33 -16.23 -29.95
C THR A 262 -33.63 -17.03 -29.97
N ALA A 263 -34.51 -16.80 -28.99
CA ALA A 263 -35.84 -17.42 -28.89
C ALA A 263 -36.95 -16.64 -29.62
N LEU A 264 -36.61 -15.55 -30.32
CA LEU A 264 -37.58 -14.76 -31.10
C LEU A 264 -38.13 -15.57 -32.29
N ALA A 265 -39.42 -15.43 -32.55
CA ALA A 265 -40.11 -16.22 -33.57
C ALA A 265 -39.52 -16.01 -34.97
N GLY A 266 -39.12 -17.13 -35.62
CA GLY A 266 -38.57 -17.14 -36.97
C GLY A 266 -37.15 -16.57 -37.10
N VAL A 267 -36.49 -16.23 -35.99
CA VAL A 267 -35.12 -15.75 -35.95
C VAL A 267 -34.15 -16.92 -35.95
N LEU A 268 -33.13 -16.87 -36.80
CA LEU A 268 -32.06 -17.85 -36.75
C LEU A 268 -31.18 -17.57 -35.52
N ALA A 269 -30.93 -18.56 -34.65
CA ALA A 269 -30.16 -18.35 -33.41
C ALA A 269 -28.75 -17.75 -33.63
N THR A 270 -28.10 -18.06 -34.76
CA THR A 270 -26.80 -17.47 -35.16
C THR A 270 -26.94 -16.15 -35.93
N GLY A 271 -28.16 -15.74 -36.21
CA GLY A 271 -28.55 -14.57 -36.99
C GLY A 271 -29.09 -13.43 -36.15
N VAL A 272 -28.71 -13.33 -34.89
CA VAL A 272 -29.15 -12.27 -33.98
C VAL A 272 -28.02 -11.87 -33.05
N VAL A 273 -27.95 -10.60 -32.70
CA VAL A 273 -26.97 -10.07 -31.75
C VAL A 273 -27.67 -9.16 -30.74
N CYS A 274 -27.10 -9.05 -29.54
CA CYS A 274 -27.48 -8.01 -28.60
C CYS A 274 -26.51 -6.83 -28.74
N SER A 275 -27.06 -5.63 -28.94
CA SER A 275 -26.31 -4.41 -29.13
C SER A 275 -26.86 -3.35 -28.19
N VAL A 276 -26.08 -2.99 -27.17
CA VAL A 276 -26.45 -1.99 -26.16
C VAL A 276 -27.80 -2.32 -25.50
N GLY A 277 -28.04 -3.61 -25.26
CA GLY A 277 -29.28 -4.10 -24.64
C GLY A 277 -30.50 -4.16 -25.58
N GLN A 278 -30.29 -4.14 -26.90
CA GLN A 278 -31.36 -4.32 -27.89
C GLN A 278 -31.03 -5.47 -28.86
N CYS A 279 -32.05 -6.28 -29.18
CA CYS A 279 -31.93 -7.34 -30.17
C CYS A 279 -31.83 -6.75 -31.58
N GLU A 280 -30.76 -7.06 -32.31
CA GLU A 280 -30.61 -6.76 -33.73
C GLU A 280 -30.67 -8.05 -34.54
N ILE A 281 -31.69 -8.21 -35.38
CA ILE A 281 -31.90 -9.42 -36.19
C ILE A 281 -31.18 -9.27 -37.52
N LEU A 282 -30.28 -10.21 -37.80
CA LEU A 282 -29.44 -10.26 -39.00
C LEU A 282 -29.88 -11.35 -39.98
N ALA A 283 -30.49 -12.44 -39.50
CA ALA A 283 -31.01 -13.51 -40.34
C ALA A 283 -32.22 -14.22 -39.72
N CYS A 284 -33.10 -14.71 -40.59
CA CYS A 284 -34.29 -15.47 -40.24
C CYS A 284 -34.10 -16.95 -40.57
N GLU A 285 -34.86 -17.82 -39.89
CA GLU A 285 -34.95 -19.23 -40.21
C GLU A 285 -35.58 -19.46 -41.60
N GLU A 286 -35.42 -20.67 -42.12
CA GLU A 286 -36.06 -21.07 -43.37
C GLU A 286 -37.59 -20.87 -43.31
N GLY A 287 -38.17 -20.36 -44.39
CA GLY A 287 -39.59 -20.02 -44.44
C GLY A 287 -39.93 -18.64 -43.88
N HIS A 288 -38.94 -17.84 -43.43
CA HIS A 288 -39.13 -16.47 -42.97
C HIS A 288 -38.26 -15.48 -43.76
N VAL A 289 -38.66 -14.21 -43.76
CA VAL A 289 -37.91 -13.08 -44.35
C VAL A 289 -37.84 -11.92 -43.37
N LEU A 290 -36.68 -11.26 -43.30
CA LEU A 290 -36.47 -10.11 -42.44
C LEU A 290 -37.18 -8.88 -43.02
N LYS A 291 -38.12 -8.31 -42.26
CA LYS A 291 -38.77 -7.02 -42.55
C LYS A 291 -38.83 -6.19 -41.28
N ASP A 292 -38.32 -4.97 -41.35
CA ASP A 292 -38.37 -3.99 -40.23
C ASP A 292 -37.90 -4.57 -38.88
N GLN A 293 -36.77 -5.29 -38.88
CA GLN A 293 -36.20 -5.96 -37.69
C GLN A 293 -37.12 -7.04 -37.07
N ILE A 294 -37.95 -7.69 -37.89
CA ILE A 294 -38.79 -8.82 -37.49
C ILE A 294 -38.75 -9.89 -38.59
N CYS A 295 -38.67 -11.16 -38.22
CA CYS A 295 -38.80 -12.27 -39.14
C CYS A 295 -40.28 -12.58 -39.38
N VAL A 296 -40.75 -12.44 -40.62
CA VAL A 296 -42.14 -12.75 -40.99
C VAL A 296 -42.17 -13.96 -41.92
N PRO A 297 -43.19 -14.85 -41.82
CA PRO A 297 -43.32 -15.99 -42.72
C PRO A 297 -43.38 -15.55 -44.19
N LEU A 298 -42.75 -16.32 -45.07
CA LEU A 298 -42.90 -16.16 -46.51
C LEU A 298 -44.33 -16.55 -46.89
N ASP A 299 -45.10 -15.61 -47.45
CA ASP A 299 -46.42 -15.92 -48.02
C ASP A 299 -46.26 -17.01 -49.08
N GLY A 300 -47.06 -18.08 -48.99
CA GLY A 300 -46.98 -19.31 -49.80
C GLY A 300 -47.18 -19.15 -51.32
N HIS A 301 -46.99 -17.96 -51.87
CA HIS A 301 -47.02 -17.65 -53.30
C HIS A 301 -45.66 -17.29 -53.92
N GLN A 302 -44.55 -17.33 -53.17
CA GLN A 302 -43.20 -17.08 -53.71
C GLN A 302 -42.17 -18.20 -53.45
N ALA A 303 -42.61 -19.42 -53.15
CA ALA A 303 -41.73 -20.60 -53.20
C ALA A 303 -41.81 -21.25 -54.60
N ARG A 304 -41.10 -20.66 -55.57
CA ARG A 304 -40.64 -21.32 -56.80
C ARG A 304 -39.34 -20.71 -57.28
#